data_AF-A0A2E9QYV3-F1
#
_entry.id   AF-A0A2E9QYV3-F1
#
_cell.length_a   1.000
_cell.length_b   1.000
_cell.length_c   1.000
_cell.angle_alpha   90.00
_cell.angle_beta   90.00
_cell.angle_gamma   90.00
#
_symmetry.space_group_name_H-M   'P 1'
#
loop_
_entity.id
_entity.type
_entity.pdbx_description
1 polymer ?
#
loop_
_entity_poly.entity_id
_entity_poly.type
_entity_poly.pdbx_seq_one_letter_code
_entity_poly.pdbx_strand_id
1 'polypeptide(L)'
;MPWTIIKRRLGIAGGRKQRHARQKQWDTRYGESQWAIGYLIDGDFMLQEDAIQHVYNASYAAHFENHPSDLDELIKLARMLRNPHARATTGVDLQVPAIMDYLKKQGLILRGREVVDIGSWKGQASHPISTRLNPNQIKCVLNPSLTLEAFWQKKKCLAIWKDEEESI
;
A
#
# COMPACT_ATOMS: atom_id res chain seq x y z
N MET A 1 21.37 -13.94 -4.60
CA MET A 1 21.12 -14.41 -3.23
C MET A 1 19.61 -14.39 -3.00
N PRO A 2 18.89 -15.52 -3.14
CA PRO A 2 17.45 -15.45 -3.35
C PRO A 2 16.66 -15.50 -2.04
N TRP A 3 15.85 -14.47 -1.81
CA TRP A 3 14.75 -14.52 -0.87
C TRP A 3 13.89 -15.77 -1.11
N THR A 4 13.75 -16.61 -0.10
CA THR A 4 12.90 -17.81 -0.17
C THR A 4 11.55 -17.52 0.46
N ILE A 5 10.48 -17.59 -0.33
CA ILE A 5 9.11 -17.39 0.16
C ILE A 5 8.69 -18.58 1.02
N ILE A 6 8.39 -18.31 2.30
CA ILE A 6 7.97 -19.33 3.27
C ILE A 6 6.47 -19.26 3.59
N LYS A 7 5.82 -18.13 3.30
CA LYS A 7 4.36 -17.99 3.47
C LYS A 7 3.76 -17.04 2.45
N ARG A 8 2.75 -17.49 1.73
CA ARG A 8 1.96 -16.66 0.80
C ARG A 8 0.66 -16.20 1.47
N ARG A 9 0.08 -15.11 0.96
CA ARG A 9 -1.20 -14.55 1.43
C ARG A 9 -1.18 -14.32 2.94
N LEU A 10 -0.21 -13.53 3.39
CA LEU A 10 -0.07 -13.12 4.80
C LEU A 10 -1.33 -12.43 5.35
N GLY A 11 -2.15 -11.87 4.47
CA GLY A 11 -3.32 -11.08 4.81
C GLY A 11 -2.93 -9.76 5.47
N ILE A 12 -3.88 -9.20 6.21
CA ILE A 12 -3.75 -7.87 6.80
C ILE A 12 -2.69 -7.90 7.91
N ALA A 13 -1.87 -6.84 7.95
CA ALA A 13 -0.78 -6.72 8.93
C ALA A 13 -1.29 -6.57 10.37
N GLY A 14 -2.50 -6.02 10.54
CA GLY A 14 -3.07 -5.71 11.84
C GLY A 14 -2.56 -4.38 12.41
N GLY A 15 -3.00 -4.05 13.63
CA GLY A 15 -2.60 -2.84 14.34
C GLY A 15 -1.17 -2.88 14.86
N ARG A 16 -0.67 -1.75 15.40
CA ARG A 16 0.72 -1.60 15.86
C ARG A 16 1.17 -2.73 16.81
N LYS A 17 0.34 -3.10 17.80
CA LYS A 17 0.66 -4.18 18.75
C LYS A 17 0.82 -5.55 18.08
N GLN A 18 -0.07 -5.89 17.14
CA GLN A 18 -0.04 -7.16 16.41
C GLN A 18 1.19 -7.23 15.50
N ARG A 19 1.56 -6.12 14.84
CA ARG A 19 2.77 -6.05 14.02
C ARG A 19 4.05 -6.28 14.83
N HIS A 20 4.20 -5.61 15.98
CA HIS A 20 5.38 -5.82 16.84
C HIS A 20 5.45 -7.26 17.38
N ALA A 21 4.32 -7.85 17.77
CA ALA A 21 4.29 -9.24 18.21
C ALA A 21 4.73 -10.21 17.11
N ARG A 22 4.28 -10.00 15.87
CA ARG A 22 4.70 -10.80 14.70
C ARG A 22 6.17 -10.59 14.37
N GLN A 23 6.67 -9.34 14.39
CA GLN A 23 8.08 -9.02 14.20
C GLN A 23 8.93 -9.80 15.19
N LYS A 24 8.68 -9.64 16.50
CA LYS A 24 9.42 -10.37 17.54
C LYS A 24 9.37 -11.89 17.34
N GLN A 25 8.20 -12.42 16.98
CA GLN A 25 8.07 -13.86 16.67
C GLN A 25 8.95 -14.29 15.50
N TRP A 26 9.02 -13.49 14.44
CA TRP A 26 9.84 -13.79 13.26
C TRP A 26 11.32 -13.55 13.51
N ASP A 27 11.70 -12.52 14.25
CA ASP A 27 13.08 -12.28 14.68
C ASP A 27 13.61 -13.47 15.49
N THR A 28 12.81 -13.97 16.44
CA THR A 28 13.16 -15.17 17.21
C THR A 28 13.23 -16.43 16.34
N ARG A 29 12.38 -16.55 15.31
CA ARG A 29 12.26 -17.78 14.52
C ARG A 29 13.25 -17.86 13.36
N TYR A 30 13.57 -16.74 12.74
CA TYR A 30 14.33 -16.67 11.49
C TYR A 30 15.64 -15.89 11.62
N GLY A 31 15.82 -15.15 12.72
CA GLY A 31 16.93 -14.21 12.89
C GLY A 31 16.53 -12.79 12.52
N GLU A 32 17.05 -11.81 13.25
CA GLU A 32 16.85 -10.40 12.93
C GLU A 32 17.46 -10.09 11.56
N SER A 33 16.75 -9.32 10.74
CA SER A 33 17.12 -8.98 9.35
C SER A 33 17.23 -10.16 8.37
N GLN A 34 16.90 -11.39 8.79
CA GLN A 34 16.90 -12.60 7.95
C GLN A 34 15.51 -12.94 7.38
N TRP A 35 14.53 -12.05 7.57
CA TRP A 35 13.20 -12.19 7.02
C TRP A 35 12.68 -10.84 6.50
N ALA A 36 11.81 -10.88 5.51
CA ALA A 36 11.15 -9.71 4.97
C ALA A 36 9.70 -9.99 4.60
N ILE A 37 8.85 -8.97 4.78
CA ILE A 37 7.56 -8.92 4.10
C ILE A 37 7.79 -8.35 2.71
N GLY A 38 7.24 -9.02 1.70
CA GLY A 38 7.29 -8.55 0.33
C GLY A 38 6.11 -9.05 -0.48
N TYR A 39 6.24 -8.95 -1.79
CA TYR A 39 5.18 -9.22 -2.74
C TYR A 39 5.69 -10.11 -3.85
N LEU A 40 4.92 -11.17 -4.15
CA LEU A 40 5.23 -12.07 -5.26
C LEU A 40 4.63 -11.51 -6.56
N ILE A 41 5.47 -10.88 -7.36
CA ILE A 41 5.12 -10.20 -8.61
C ILE A 41 5.83 -10.95 -9.73
N ASP A 42 5.06 -11.45 -10.69
CA ASP A 42 5.56 -12.19 -11.86
C ASP A 42 6.52 -13.37 -11.60
N GLY A 43 6.44 -13.95 -10.40
CA GLY A 43 7.29 -15.08 -9.98
C GLY A 43 8.43 -14.66 -9.07
N ASP A 44 8.72 -13.36 -8.99
CA ASP A 44 9.82 -12.80 -8.21
C ASP A 44 9.34 -12.19 -6.89
N PHE A 45 10.20 -12.32 -5.88
CA PHE A 45 10.00 -11.65 -4.60
C PHE A 45 10.49 -10.21 -4.68
N MET A 46 9.58 -9.26 -4.46
CA MET A 46 9.88 -7.84 -4.36
C MET A 46 9.70 -7.38 -2.92
N LEU A 47 10.66 -6.61 -2.39
CA LEU A 47 10.57 -6.01 -1.07
C LEU A 47 9.38 -5.04 -0.99
N GLN A 48 8.86 -4.84 0.23
CA GLN A 48 7.68 -4.00 0.42
C GLN A 48 7.89 -2.57 -0.05
N GLU A 49 9.06 -1.99 0.20
CA GLU A 49 9.41 -0.61 -0.16
C GLU A 49 9.34 -0.41 -1.69
N ASP A 50 9.91 -1.35 -2.44
CA ASP A 50 9.89 -1.34 -3.90
C ASP A 50 8.48 -1.60 -4.43
N ALA A 51 7.75 -2.54 -3.84
CA ALA A 51 6.38 -2.86 -4.24
C ALA A 51 5.43 -1.67 -4.02
N ILE A 52 5.65 -0.85 -3.00
CA ILE A 52 4.86 0.38 -2.79
C ILE A 52 5.00 1.30 -4.00
N GLN A 53 6.23 1.52 -4.49
CA GLN A 53 6.47 2.40 -5.64
C GLN A 53 5.88 1.81 -6.93
N HIS A 54 6.22 0.56 -7.24
CA HIS A 54 5.87 -0.08 -8.52
C HIS A 54 4.40 -0.48 -8.64
N VAL A 55 3.71 -0.66 -7.50
CA VAL A 55 2.31 -1.08 -7.48
C VAL A 55 1.43 0.02 -6.93
N TYR A 56 1.62 0.42 -5.68
CA TYR A 56 0.68 1.31 -4.99
C TYR A 56 0.70 2.72 -5.59
N ASN A 57 1.88 3.33 -5.65
CA ASN A 57 2.05 4.68 -6.21
C ASN A 57 1.73 4.71 -7.71
N ALA A 58 2.26 3.73 -8.46
CA ALA A 58 1.99 3.61 -9.89
C ALA A 58 0.49 3.41 -10.21
N SER A 59 -0.26 2.68 -9.38
CA SER A 59 -1.70 2.51 -9.57
C SER A 59 -2.50 3.80 -9.32
N TYR A 60 -2.10 4.60 -8.33
CA TYR A 60 -2.71 5.94 -8.14
C TYR A 60 -2.34 6.91 -9.27
N ALA A 61 -1.09 6.87 -9.74
CA ALA A 61 -0.67 7.66 -10.90
C ALA A 61 -1.51 7.33 -12.14
N ALA A 62 -1.61 6.04 -12.47
CA ALA A 62 -2.44 5.56 -13.57
C ALA A 62 -3.92 5.94 -13.39
N HIS A 63 -4.44 5.94 -12.15
CA HIS A 63 -5.81 6.40 -11.90
C HIS A 63 -5.99 7.87 -12.28
N PHE A 64 -5.11 8.76 -11.82
CA PHE A 64 -5.21 10.19 -12.08
C PHE A 64 -4.99 10.54 -13.55
N GLU A 65 -4.10 9.83 -14.24
CA GLU A 65 -3.87 9.99 -15.69
C GLU A 65 -5.12 9.62 -16.50
N ASN A 66 -5.84 8.56 -16.09
CA ASN A 66 -7.07 8.13 -16.75
C ASN A 66 -8.33 8.88 -16.28
N HIS A 67 -8.26 9.56 -15.13
CA HIS A 67 -9.37 10.29 -14.53
C HIS A 67 -8.92 11.69 -14.08
N PRO A 68 -8.52 12.57 -15.02
CA PRO A 68 -8.01 13.90 -14.67
C PRO A 68 -9.04 14.76 -13.91
N SER A 69 -10.34 14.51 -14.08
CA SER A 69 -11.39 15.18 -13.32
C SER A 69 -11.35 14.85 -11.82
N ASP A 70 -10.98 13.62 -11.44
CA ASP A 70 -10.83 13.24 -10.04
C ASP A 70 -9.66 13.98 -9.39
N LEU A 71 -8.56 14.15 -10.13
CA LEU A 71 -7.39 14.91 -9.69
C LEU A 71 -7.73 16.39 -9.49
N ASP A 72 -8.41 16.99 -10.47
CA ASP A 72 -8.83 18.40 -10.43
C ASP A 72 -9.82 18.65 -9.27
N GLU A 73 -10.82 17.78 -9.09
CA GLU A 73 -11.74 17.84 -7.96
C GLU A 73 -10.98 17.75 -6.63
N LEU A 74 -10.07 16.79 -6.48
CA LEU A 74 -9.30 16.61 -5.26
C LEU A 74 -8.47 17.86 -4.92
N ILE A 75 -7.76 18.42 -5.91
CA ILE A 75 -6.92 19.60 -5.73
C ILE A 75 -7.74 20.82 -5.30
N LYS A 76 -8.91 21.03 -5.93
CA LYS A 76 -9.79 22.17 -5.62
C LYS A 76 -10.49 22.03 -4.28
N LEU A 77 -10.79 20.80 -3.86
CA LEU A 77 -11.56 20.52 -2.66
C LEU A 77 -10.69 20.45 -1.41
N ALA A 78 -9.61 19.66 -1.46
CA ALA A 78 -8.83 19.33 -0.30
C ALA A 78 -7.82 20.43 0.05
N ARG A 79 -7.68 20.71 1.34
CA ARG A 79 -6.49 21.30 1.98
C ARG A 79 -5.57 20.23 2.53
N MET A 80 -6.15 19.11 2.98
CA MET A 80 -5.43 18.01 3.64
C MET A 80 -6.15 16.69 3.36
N LEU A 81 -5.37 15.63 3.23
CA LEU A 81 -5.88 14.26 3.12
C LEU A 81 -5.73 13.50 4.44
N ARG A 82 -6.64 12.58 4.71
CA ARG A 82 -6.53 11.65 5.85
C ARG A 82 -6.98 10.25 5.45
N ASN A 83 -6.47 9.24 6.14
CA ASN A 83 -7.01 7.89 6.08
C ASN A 83 -7.64 7.52 7.43
N PRO A 84 -8.97 7.67 7.59
CA PRO A 84 -9.64 7.40 8.87
C PRO A 84 -9.52 5.93 9.28
N HIS A 85 -9.50 5.00 8.33
CA HIS A 85 -9.34 3.57 8.60
C HIS A 85 -7.96 3.28 9.20
N ALA A 86 -6.88 3.78 8.60
CA ALA A 86 -5.52 3.59 9.13
C ALA A 86 -5.37 4.21 10.53
N ARG A 87 -5.93 5.41 10.75
CA ARG A 87 -5.94 6.08 12.05
C ARG A 87 -6.68 5.27 13.12
N ALA A 88 -7.87 4.76 12.80
CA ALA A 88 -8.70 4.01 13.73
C ALA A 88 -8.10 2.63 14.07
N THR A 89 -7.51 1.96 13.09
CA THR A 89 -6.95 0.61 13.25
C THR A 89 -5.49 0.60 13.70
N THR A 90 -4.83 1.76 13.75
CA THR A 90 -3.36 1.90 13.87
C THR A 90 -2.61 1.14 12.77
N GLY A 91 -3.28 0.94 11.63
CA GLY A 91 -2.74 0.34 10.42
C GLY A 91 -1.75 1.27 9.73
N VAL A 92 -1.04 0.73 8.74
CA VAL A 92 -0.14 1.52 7.89
C VAL A 92 -1.00 2.24 6.84
N ASP A 93 -0.86 3.56 6.75
CA ASP A 93 -1.48 4.34 5.68
C ASP A 93 -0.58 4.34 4.46
N LEU A 94 -1.05 3.75 3.37
CA LEU A 94 -0.37 3.75 2.07
C LEU A 94 -1.04 4.69 1.06
N GLN A 95 -2.29 5.11 1.34
CA GLN A 95 -3.13 5.83 0.39
C GLN A 95 -2.74 7.30 0.31
N VAL A 96 -2.69 7.96 1.48
CA VAL A 96 -2.30 9.37 1.54
C VAL A 96 -0.87 9.57 1.03
N PRO A 97 0.14 8.78 1.45
CA PRO A 97 1.49 8.91 0.89
C PRO A 97 1.55 8.74 -0.63
N ALA A 98 0.83 7.77 -1.21
CA ALA A 98 0.82 7.54 -2.65
C ALA A 98 0.24 8.74 -3.43
N ILE A 99 -0.88 9.29 -2.96
CA ILE A 99 -1.49 10.46 -3.58
C ILE A 99 -0.58 11.69 -3.46
N MET A 100 -0.02 11.94 -2.27
CA MET A 100 0.85 13.09 -2.04
C MET A 100 2.16 12.99 -2.83
N ASP A 101 2.70 11.77 -3.00
CA ASP A 101 3.87 11.52 -3.85
C ASP A 101 3.59 11.85 -5.32
N TYR A 102 2.43 11.45 -5.84
CA TYR A 102 2.00 11.82 -7.19
C TYR A 102 1.91 13.34 -7.36
N LEU A 103 1.21 14.03 -6.45
CA LEU A 103 1.08 15.49 -6.50
C LEU A 103 2.45 16.17 -6.50
N LYS A 104 3.35 15.74 -5.61
CA LYS A 104 4.71 16.28 -5.52
C LYS A 104 5.49 16.09 -6.83
N LYS A 105 5.45 14.89 -7.43
CA LYS A 105 6.14 14.59 -8.69
C LYS A 105 5.61 15.42 -9.86
N GLN A 106 4.33 15.77 -9.85
CA GLN A 106 3.69 16.63 -10.86
C GLN A 106 3.79 18.13 -10.56
N GLY A 107 4.46 18.54 -9.47
CA GLY A 107 4.52 19.95 -9.06
C GLY A 107 3.15 20.53 -8.64
N LEU A 108 2.23 19.66 -8.23
CA LEU A 108 0.87 20.02 -7.82
C LEU A 108 0.77 20.13 -6.30
N ILE A 109 -0.13 20.99 -5.85
CA ILE A 109 -0.47 21.16 -4.43
C ILE A 109 -1.99 21.18 -4.26
N LEU A 110 -2.43 20.77 -3.07
CA LEU A 110 -3.82 20.90 -2.63
C LEU A 110 -4.14 22.38 -2.40
N ARG A 111 -5.26 22.87 -2.96
CA ARG A 111 -5.63 24.30 -2.96
C ARG A 111 -6.98 24.60 -2.31
N GLY A 112 -7.70 23.55 -1.93
CA GLY A 112 -9.00 23.66 -1.32
C GLY A 112 -8.96 24.02 0.16
N ARG A 113 -10.10 23.84 0.81
CA ARG A 113 -10.32 24.19 2.23
C ARG A 113 -10.71 22.99 3.08
N GLU A 114 -11.16 21.91 2.46
CA GLU A 114 -11.72 20.77 3.14
C GLU A 114 -10.67 19.78 3.61
N VAL A 115 -11.04 18.97 4.60
CA VAL A 115 -10.26 17.78 4.96
C VAL A 115 -10.92 16.59 4.28
N VAL A 116 -10.26 16.06 3.26
CA VAL A 116 -10.78 14.93 2.48
C VAL A 116 -10.23 13.62 3.04
N ASP A 117 -11.11 12.78 3.53
CA ASP A 117 -10.77 11.41 3.89
C ASP A 117 -10.62 10.58 2.61
N ILE A 118 -9.64 9.68 2.55
CA ILE A 118 -9.49 8.70 1.48
C ILE A 118 -10.13 7.39 1.94
N GLY A 119 -11.07 6.90 1.13
CA GLY A 119 -11.94 5.78 1.49
C GLY A 119 -13.13 6.20 2.35
N SER A 120 -13.76 5.18 2.93
CA SER A 120 -14.89 5.34 3.85
C SER A 120 -14.58 4.66 5.18
N TRP A 121 -15.17 5.18 6.26
CA TRP A 121 -15.10 4.58 7.59
C TRP A 121 -16.49 4.46 8.19
N LYS A 122 -16.84 3.26 8.67
CA LYS A 122 -18.20 2.94 9.15
C LYS A 122 -19.31 3.35 8.18
N GLY A 123 -19.08 3.15 6.88
CA GLY A 123 -20.02 3.49 5.81
C GLY A 123 -20.12 4.97 5.46
N GLN A 124 -19.33 5.84 6.11
CA GLN A 124 -19.32 7.28 5.84
C GLN A 124 -18.07 7.68 5.07
N ALA A 125 -18.25 8.47 4.03
CA ALA A 125 -17.21 9.12 3.25
C ALA A 125 -17.35 10.63 3.44
N SER A 126 -16.23 11.36 3.56
CA SER A 126 -16.30 12.83 3.69
C SER A 126 -16.86 13.49 2.43
N HIS A 127 -16.50 12.95 1.25
CA HIS A 127 -16.89 13.48 -0.05
C HIS A 127 -17.02 12.35 -1.09
N PRO A 128 -17.69 12.58 -2.23
CA PRO A 128 -17.75 11.59 -3.32
C PRO A 128 -16.36 11.13 -3.80
N ILE A 129 -15.40 12.05 -3.92
CA ILE A 129 -14.01 11.72 -4.30
C ILE A 129 -13.33 10.76 -3.32
N SER A 130 -13.71 10.77 -2.03
CA SER A 130 -13.19 9.86 -1.02
C SER A 130 -13.43 8.40 -1.38
N THR A 131 -14.61 8.08 -1.91
CA THR A 131 -14.98 6.72 -2.33
C THR A 131 -14.24 6.33 -3.60
N ARG A 132 -14.11 7.24 -4.57
CA ARG A 132 -13.41 6.96 -5.84
C ARG A 132 -11.92 6.72 -5.66
N LEU A 133 -11.30 7.41 -4.70
CA LEU A 133 -9.88 7.23 -4.35
C LEU A 133 -9.61 6.09 -3.35
N ASN A 134 -10.64 5.32 -2.99
CA ASN A 134 -10.47 4.13 -2.15
C ASN A 134 -9.68 3.04 -2.92
N PRO A 135 -8.68 2.36 -2.33
CA PRO A 135 -7.96 1.25 -2.98
C PRO A 135 -8.83 0.08 -3.46
N ASN A 136 -10.07 -0.02 -2.95
CA ASN A 136 -11.06 -0.98 -3.46
C ASN A 136 -11.73 -0.52 -4.76
N GLN A 137 -11.52 0.71 -5.20
CA GLN A 137 -11.99 1.27 -6.47
C GLN A 137 -10.83 1.48 -7.45
N ILE A 138 -9.62 1.79 -6.95
CA ILE A 138 -8.41 1.91 -7.77
C ILE A 138 -8.05 0.54 -8.39
N LYS A 139 -7.76 0.51 -9.69
CA LYS A 139 -7.26 -0.67 -10.39
C LYS A 139 -5.76 -0.85 -10.17
N CYS A 140 -5.32 -2.09 -9.99
CA CYS A 140 -3.89 -2.38 -9.93
C CYS A 140 -3.27 -2.22 -11.33
N VAL A 141 -2.20 -1.43 -11.45
CA VAL A 141 -1.50 -1.22 -12.73
C VAL A 141 -0.93 -2.51 -13.32
N LEU A 142 -0.45 -3.43 -12.47
CA LEU A 142 0.11 -4.71 -12.91
C LEU A 142 -0.97 -5.76 -13.21
N ASN A 143 -2.21 -5.54 -12.75
CA ASN A 143 -3.33 -6.42 -13.05
C ASN A 143 -4.67 -5.68 -12.93
N PRO A 144 -5.15 -5.08 -14.03
CA PRO A 144 -6.38 -4.29 -14.03
C PRO A 144 -7.66 -5.08 -13.70
N SER A 145 -7.62 -6.42 -13.75
CA SER A 145 -8.74 -7.26 -13.32
C SER A 145 -8.98 -7.21 -11.81
N LEU A 146 -7.98 -6.79 -11.03
CA LEU A 146 -8.05 -6.67 -9.57
C LEU A 146 -8.06 -5.20 -9.14
N THR A 147 -8.70 -4.95 -8.00
CA THR A 147 -8.51 -3.70 -7.27
C THR A 147 -7.12 -3.68 -6.66
N LEU A 148 -6.60 -2.49 -6.38
CA LEU A 148 -5.31 -2.30 -5.73
C LEU A 148 -5.27 -3.04 -4.39
N GLU A 149 -6.30 -2.92 -3.56
CA GLU A 149 -6.39 -3.63 -2.28
C GLU A 149 -6.38 -5.15 -2.46
N ALA A 150 -7.16 -5.68 -3.41
CA ALA A 150 -7.23 -7.12 -3.66
C ALA A 150 -5.88 -7.67 -4.14
N PHE A 151 -5.21 -6.96 -5.06
CA PHE A 151 -3.87 -7.33 -5.51
C PHE A 151 -2.88 -7.31 -4.34
N TRP A 152 -2.86 -6.22 -3.58
CA TRP A 152 -1.95 -6.01 -2.45
C TRP A 152 -2.05 -7.15 -1.43
N GLN A 153 -3.26 -7.49 -0.98
CA GLN A 153 -3.43 -8.59 -0.01
C GLN A 153 -3.11 -9.96 -0.61
N LYS A 154 -3.46 -10.19 -1.89
CA LYS A 154 -3.26 -11.49 -2.56
C LYS A 154 -1.78 -11.80 -2.81
N LYS A 155 -0.97 -10.79 -3.13
CA LYS A 155 0.46 -10.97 -3.47
C LYS A 155 1.39 -10.92 -2.28
N LYS A 156 0.94 -10.40 -1.14
CA LYS A 156 1.73 -10.27 0.08
C LYS A 156 2.24 -11.63 0.60
N CYS A 157 3.53 -11.69 0.90
CA CYS A 157 4.22 -12.90 1.35
C CYS A 157 5.30 -12.59 2.40
N LEU A 158 5.66 -13.61 3.17
CA LEU A 158 6.82 -13.64 4.06
C LEU A 158 7.92 -14.43 3.34
N ALA A 159 9.11 -13.84 3.25
CA ALA A 159 10.30 -14.52 2.79
C ALA A 159 11.38 -14.50 3.87
N ILE A 160 12.29 -15.46 3.78
CA ILE A 160 13.52 -15.50 4.56
C ILE A 160 14.71 -15.42 3.62
N TRP A 161 15.78 -14.81 4.10
CA TRP A 161 17.07 -14.88 3.45
C TRP A 161 17.66 -16.26 3.73
N LYS A 162 18.18 -16.92 2.69
CA LYS A 162 18.97 -18.14 2.83
C LYS A 162 20.32 -17.85 2.22
N ASP A 163 21.35 -17.89 3.04
CA ASP A 163 22.69 -18.05 2.53
C ASP A 163 22.76 -19.46 1.92
N GLU A 164 23.23 -19.57 0.68
CA GLU A 164 23.60 -20.87 0.14
C GLU A 164 24.75 -21.36 1.03
N GLU A 165 24.52 -22.42 1.82
CA GLU A 165 25.61 -23.11 2.50
C GLU A 165 26.66 -23.44 1.43
N GLU A 166 27.87 -22.89 1.60
CA GLU A 166 29.03 -23.31 0.83
C GLU A 166 29.07 -24.83 0.86
N SER A 167 28.92 -25.43 -0.31
CA SER A 167 29.09 -26.87 -0.49
C SER A 167 30.56 -27.14 -0.20
N ILE A 168 30.86 -27.64 1.00
CA ILE A 168 32.20 -28.13 1.38
C ILE A 168 32.57 -29.32 0.51
#